data_AF-A0A2V6FRG6-F1
#
_entry.id   AF-A0A2V6FRG6-F1
#
_cell.length_a   1.000
_cell.length_b   1.000
_cell.length_c   1.000
_cell.angle_alpha   90.00
_cell.angle_beta   90.00
_cell.angle_gamma   90.00
#
_symmetry.space_group_name_H-M   'P 1'
#
loop_
_entity.id
_entity.type
_entity.pdbx_description
1 polymer ?
#
loop_
_entity_poly.entity_id
_entity_poly.type
_entity_poly.pdbx_seq_one_letter_code
_entity_poly.pdbx_strand_id
1 'polypeptide(L)'
;MVGKLLAPEIRSLIDTRNFGALRELFSDWPPADVADVILDLPEDEQVIIFRVLPAALAADVFEYIGIEEQQKLLRAMAHEQVVAILNEMSPDDRTALLEELPSAAARQLIKLLTPEERRVAQALLGYPEGSVGRLMTPDFIAVHEDWTVQQVLDFIREYGQDSETLNVIYVVDERGKLIDDVRMREFLLRPLTAKVSDIRDQTFTALKVNDSQEEALNVFRRYDRVALPVVDSSGVLVGIVTSDDMLDVAEEEATEDIQKIGGMEALDEPYMRISLWKMVRKRAGWLVILFLGEMLTATAMATYQDEIAKAVVLALFLPLIISSGGNSGSQASTLIIRAMALGEVTLRDWWRVASREIRAGLSLGAILGTIGAARVAIWSEIGER
;
A
#
# COMPACT_ATOMS: atom_id res chain seq x y z
N MET A 1 -21.07 6.62 8.11
CA MET A 1 -22.32 7.46 8.10
C MET A 1 -23.56 6.65 8.50
N VAL A 2 -23.59 5.33 8.25
CA VAL A 2 -24.62 4.39 8.72
C VAL A 2 -24.43 4.03 10.21
N GLY A 3 -23.19 3.84 10.67
CA GLY A 3 -22.87 3.53 12.08
C GLY A 3 -23.47 4.51 13.09
N LYS A 4 -23.34 5.82 12.87
CA LYS A 4 -23.96 6.85 13.72
C LYS A 4 -25.48 6.80 13.82
N LEU A 5 -26.17 6.28 12.80
CA LEU A 5 -27.63 6.15 12.82
C LEU A 5 -28.09 4.92 13.63
N LEU A 6 -27.27 3.87 13.63
CA LEU A 6 -27.58 2.58 14.26
C LEU A 6 -26.94 2.42 15.64
N ALA A 7 -25.98 3.28 15.99
CA ALA A 7 -25.35 3.32 17.32
C ALA A 7 -26.34 3.35 18.49
N PRO A 8 -27.47 4.10 18.45
CA PRO A 8 -28.46 4.06 19.54
C PRO A 8 -29.14 2.69 19.69
N GLU A 9 -29.41 2.01 18.58
CA GLU A 9 -30.03 0.68 18.57
C GLU A 9 -29.04 -0.38 19.08
N ILE A 10 -27.80 -0.35 18.59
CA ILE A 10 -26.71 -1.22 19.04
C ILE A 10 -26.45 -1.04 20.54
N ARG A 11 -26.36 0.20 21.02
CA ARG A 11 -26.22 0.48 22.46
C ARG A 11 -27.39 -0.05 23.26
N SER A 12 -28.62 0.14 22.79
CA SER A 12 -29.79 -0.42 23.46
C SER A 12 -29.72 -1.95 23.57
N LEU A 13 -29.22 -2.64 22.55
CA LEU A 13 -29.03 -4.10 22.58
C LEU A 13 -27.91 -4.52 23.55
N ILE A 14 -26.82 -3.76 23.61
CA ILE A 14 -25.72 -3.97 24.57
C ILE A 14 -26.20 -3.76 26.02
N ASP A 15 -26.91 -2.66 26.28
CA ASP A 15 -27.43 -2.29 27.60
C ASP A 15 -28.45 -3.33 28.12
N THR A 16 -29.32 -3.80 27.22
CA THR A 16 -30.28 -4.88 27.53
C THR A 16 -29.67 -6.28 27.53
N ARG A 17 -28.36 -6.39 27.23
CA ARG A 17 -27.60 -7.65 27.11
C ARG A 17 -28.22 -8.64 26.13
N ASN A 18 -28.89 -8.15 25.10
CA ASN A 18 -29.49 -8.98 24.07
C ASN A 18 -28.43 -9.35 23.01
N PHE A 19 -27.44 -10.14 23.42
CA PHE A 19 -26.33 -10.56 22.57
C PHE A 19 -26.76 -11.46 21.40
N GLY A 20 -27.89 -12.17 21.54
CA GLY A 20 -28.45 -12.97 20.45
C GLY A 20 -28.90 -12.10 19.28
N ALA A 21 -29.69 -11.06 19.57
CA ALA A 21 -30.12 -10.11 18.55
C ALA A 21 -28.95 -9.31 17.96
N LEU A 22 -27.94 -8.98 18.78
CA LEU A 22 -26.73 -8.29 18.30
C LEU A 22 -25.94 -9.16 17.32
N ARG A 23 -25.82 -10.47 17.59
CA ARG A 23 -25.19 -11.42 16.67
C ARG A 23 -25.97 -11.52 15.37
N GLU A 24 -27.28 -11.71 15.44
CA GLU A 24 -28.15 -11.81 14.25
C GLU A 24 -28.05 -10.55 13.39
N LEU A 25 -28.08 -9.37 14.01
CA LEU A 25 -27.96 -8.09 13.32
C LEU A 25 -26.69 -7.99 12.47
N PHE A 26 -25.54 -8.36 13.04
CA PHE A 26 -24.25 -8.27 12.33
C PHE A 26 -23.97 -9.44 11.39
N SER A 27 -24.59 -10.62 11.60
CA SER A 27 -24.34 -11.80 10.76
C SER A 27 -24.80 -11.62 9.31
N ASP A 28 -25.74 -10.71 9.06
CA ASP A 28 -26.26 -10.43 7.72
C ASP A 28 -25.54 -9.27 7.01
N TRP A 29 -24.53 -8.66 7.65
CA TRP A 29 -23.86 -7.47 7.13
C TRP A 29 -22.48 -7.79 6.54
N PRO A 30 -22.04 -7.04 5.52
CA PRO A 30 -20.66 -7.13 5.04
C PRO A 30 -19.66 -6.78 6.15
N PRO A 31 -18.55 -7.53 6.30
CA PRO A 31 -17.56 -7.30 7.35
C PRO A 31 -17.02 -5.86 7.39
N ALA A 32 -16.77 -5.25 6.23
CA ALA A 32 -16.33 -3.86 6.12
C ALA A 32 -17.33 -2.85 6.72
N ASP A 33 -18.64 -3.06 6.50
CA ASP A 33 -19.68 -2.20 7.07
C ASP A 33 -19.76 -2.38 8.60
N VAL A 34 -19.57 -3.62 9.07
CA VAL A 34 -19.53 -3.91 10.50
C VAL A 34 -18.31 -3.25 11.16
N ALA A 35 -17.14 -3.29 10.52
CA ALA A 35 -15.93 -2.61 10.99
C ALA A 35 -16.15 -1.10 11.16
N ASP A 36 -16.72 -0.45 10.13
CA ASP A 36 -17.07 0.98 10.16
C ASP A 36 -18.00 1.34 11.33
N VAL A 37 -19.02 0.51 11.58
CA VAL A 37 -19.97 0.74 12.66
C VAL A 37 -19.32 0.51 14.03
N ILE A 38 -18.50 -0.51 14.18
CA ILE A 38 -17.77 -0.79 15.43
C ILE A 38 -16.83 0.37 15.76
N LEU A 39 -16.09 0.90 14.78
CA LEU A 39 -15.14 1.99 14.98
C LEU A 39 -15.81 3.32 15.41
N ASP A 40 -17.09 3.51 15.10
CA ASP A 40 -17.89 4.66 15.57
C ASP A 40 -18.27 4.54 17.07
N LEU A 41 -18.09 3.37 17.71
CA LEU A 41 -18.47 3.09 19.09
C LEU A 41 -17.28 3.23 20.08
N PRO A 42 -17.55 3.47 21.38
CA PRO A 42 -16.54 3.41 22.44
C PRO A 42 -15.83 2.06 22.53
N GLU A 43 -14.54 2.07 22.90
CA GLU A 43 -13.68 0.88 22.97
C GLU A 43 -14.27 -0.29 23.79
N ASP A 44 -14.97 0.01 24.89
CA ASP A 44 -15.63 -1.00 25.72
C ASP A 44 -16.81 -1.68 25.01
N GLU A 45 -17.56 -0.94 24.20
CA GLU A 45 -18.63 -1.46 23.36
C GLU A 45 -18.05 -2.30 22.20
N GLN A 46 -16.93 -1.87 21.61
CA GLN A 46 -16.24 -2.61 20.54
C GLN A 46 -15.84 -4.02 21.02
N VAL A 47 -15.20 -4.12 22.19
CA VAL A 47 -14.78 -5.41 22.78
C VAL A 47 -15.98 -6.32 23.06
N ILE A 48 -17.12 -5.75 23.46
CA ILE A 48 -18.35 -6.52 23.67
C ILE A 48 -18.85 -7.11 22.34
N ILE A 49 -18.81 -6.34 21.25
CA ILE A 49 -19.25 -6.79 19.93
C ILE A 49 -18.34 -7.93 19.43
N PHE A 50 -17.02 -7.76 19.46
CA PHE A 50 -16.06 -8.81 19.07
C PHE A 50 -16.22 -10.10 19.87
N ARG A 51 -16.62 -10.02 21.14
CA ARG A 51 -16.92 -11.21 21.95
C ARG A 51 -18.18 -11.96 21.49
N VAL A 52 -19.14 -11.26 20.88
CA VAL A 52 -20.45 -11.81 20.50
C VAL A 52 -20.43 -12.37 19.09
N LEU A 53 -19.62 -11.81 18.20
CA LEU A 53 -19.48 -12.27 16.82
C LEU A 53 -18.96 -13.73 16.77
N PRO A 54 -19.38 -14.52 15.77
CA PRO A 54 -18.70 -15.77 15.43
C PRO A 54 -17.22 -15.52 15.12
N ALA A 55 -16.34 -16.49 15.40
CA ALA A 55 -14.89 -16.31 15.27
C ALA A 55 -14.45 -15.91 13.85
N ALA A 56 -14.97 -16.60 12.82
CA ALA A 56 -14.70 -16.27 11.42
C ALA A 56 -15.11 -14.83 11.08
N LEU A 57 -16.37 -14.46 11.31
CA LEU A 57 -16.82 -13.08 11.07
C LEU A 57 -16.04 -12.04 11.90
N ALA A 58 -15.63 -12.39 13.12
CA ALA A 58 -14.81 -11.52 13.94
C ALA A 58 -13.42 -11.31 13.34
N ALA A 59 -12.83 -12.32 12.71
CA ALA A 59 -11.56 -12.20 11.98
C ALA A 59 -11.75 -11.34 10.72
N ASP A 60 -12.73 -11.65 9.86
CA ASP A 60 -13.02 -10.87 8.66
C ASP A 60 -13.22 -9.38 9.00
N VAL A 61 -14.03 -9.08 10.03
CA VAL A 61 -14.28 -7.70 10.48
C VAL A 61 -13.01 -7.04 11.00
N PHE A 62 -12.14 -7.80 11.65
CA PHE A 62 -10.89 -7.30 12.21
C PHE A 62 -9.89 -6.91 11.11
N GLU A 63 -9.86 -7.65 10.00
CA GLU A 63 -9.00 -7.37 8.83
C GLU A 63 -9.31 -6.01 8.19
N TYR A 64 -10.59 -5.63 8.09
CA TYR A 64 -10.99 -4.30 7.60
C TYR A 64 -10.69 -3.14 8.56
N ILE A 65 -10.25 -3.41 9.79
CA ILE A 65 -9.87 -2.38 10.74
C ILE A 65 -8.42 -2.00 10.53
N GLY A 66 -8.12 -0.70 10.43
CA GLY A 66 -6.74 -0.25 10.32
C GLY A 66 -5.86 -0.75 11.48
N ILE A 67 -4.61 -1.09 11.17
CA ILE A 67 -3.62 -1.69 12.10
C ILE A 67 -3.57 -0.97 13.45
N GLU A 68 -3.70 0.36 13.46
CA GLU A 68 -3.66 1.14 14.70
C GLU A 68 -4.76 0.79 15.70
N GLU A 69 -5.98 0.58 15.21
CA GLU A 69 -7.15 0.25 16.00
C GLU A 69 -7.16 -1.24 16.34
N GLN A 70 -6.70 -2.10 15.42
CA GLN A 70 -6.40 -3.51 15.70
C GLN A 70 -5.50 -3.64 16.94
N GLN A 71 -4.41 -2.86 17.01
CA GLN A 71 -3.50 -2.88 18.17
C GLN A 71 -4.16 -2.46 19.49
N LYS A 72 -5.11 -1.51 19.46
CA LYS A 72 -5.84 -1.10 20.67
C LYS A 72 -6.80 -2.22 21.11
N LEU A 73 -7.57 -2.75 20.17
CA LEU A 73 -8.50 -3.85 20.40
C LEU A 73 -7.79 -5.08 20.97
N LEU A 74 -6.64 -5.48 20.43
CA LEU A 74 -5.85 -6.60 20.95
C LEU A 74 -5.43 -6.43 22.42
N ARG A 75 -5.22 -5.20 22.87
CA ARG A 75 -4.87 -4.90 24.28
C ARG A 75 -6.09 -4.89 25.19
N ALA A 76 -7.26 -4.54 24.65
CA ALA A 76 -8.51 -4.42 25.39
C ALA A 76 -9.29 -5.75 25.46
N MET A 77 -9.13 -6.62 24.46
CA MET A 77 -9.81 -7.91 24.37
C MET A 77 -9.26 -8.95 25.34
N ALA A 78 -10.10 -9.95 25.66
CA ALA A 78 -9.69 -11.11 26.43
C ALA A 78 -8.77 -12.02 25.61
N HIS A 79 -7.90 -12.75 26.30
CA HIS A 79 -6.91 -13.64 25.68
C HIS A 79 -7.54 -14.64 24.70
N GLU A 80 -8.67 -15.25 25.08
CA GLU A 80 -9.36 -16.24 24.26
C GLU A 80 -9.92 -15.66 22.96
N GLN A 81 -10.34 -14.39 22.97
CA GLN A 81 -10.84 -13.69 21.77
C GLN A 81 -9.70 -13.40 20.81
N VAL A 82 -8.57 -12.92 21.35
CA VAL A 82 -7.36 -12.67 20.57
C VAL A 82 -6.87 -13.96 19.90
N VAL A 83 -6.84 -15.06 20.64
CA VAL A 83 -6.48 -16.38 20.09
C VAL A 83 -7.43 -16.77 18.96
N ALA A 84 -8.74 -16.61 19.14
CA ALA A 84 -9.72 -16.97 18.11
C ALA A 84 -9.52 -16.14 16.83
N ILE A 85 -9.47 -14.81 16.94
CA ILE A 85 -9.27 -13.92 15.80
C ILE A 85 -7.98 -14.25 15.07
N LEU A 86 -6.84 -14.32 15.77
CA LEU A 86 -5.53 -14.55 15.12
C LEU A 86 -5.41 -15.89 14.38
N ASN A 87 -6.17 -16.91 14.79
CA ASN A 87 -6.13 -18.21 14.12
C ASN A 87 -7.11 -18.33 12.96
N GLU A 88 -8.13 -17.47 12.90
CA GLU A 88 -9.11 -17.43 11.81
C GLU A 88 -8.77 -16.35 10.77
N MET A 89 -7.90 -15.39 11.11
CA MET A 89 -7.42 -14.36 10.17
C MET A 89 -6.63 -14.96 9.00
N SER A 90 -6.80 -14.34 7.83
CA SER A 90 -6.05 -14.64 6.62
C SER A 90 -4.53 -14.51 6.85
N PRO A 91 -3.70 -15.41 6.27
CA PRO A 91 -2.27 -15.44 6.56
C PRO A 91 -1.47 -14.18 6.23
N ASP A 92 -1.81 -13.52 5.14
CA ASP A 92 -1.28 -12.24 4.66
C ASP A 92 -1.66 -11.09 5.61
N ASP A 93 -2.94 -10.91 5.92
CA ASP A 93 -3.42 -9.89 6.87
C ASP A 93 -2.79 -10.05 8.26
N ARG A 94 -2.72 -11.29 8.73
CA ARG A 94 -2.03 -11.61 9.97
C ARG A 94 -0.55 -11.30 9.90
N THR A 95 0.09 -11.48 8.75
CA THR A 95 1.50 -11.14 8.55
C THR A 95 1.69 -9.61 8.60
N ALA A 96 0.83 -8.85 7.93
CA ALA A 96 0.83 -7.39 7.95
C ALA A 96 0.68 -6.84 9.39
N LEU A 97 -0.27 -7.36 10.17
CA LEU A 97 -0.44 -7.02 11.58
C LEU A 97 0.81 -7.34 12.42
N LEU A 98 1.42 -8.50 12.22
CA LEU A 98 2.59 -8.94 12.98
C LEU A 98 3.85 -8.13 12.64
N GLU A 99 3.97 -7.64 11.41
CA GLU A 99 5.07 -6.81 10.93
C GLU A 99 5.07 -5.42 11.58
N GLU A 100 3.89 -4.82 11.69
CA GLU A 100 3.70 -3.49 12.30
C GLU A 100 3.84 -3.48 13.83
N LEU A 101 3.87 -4.66 14.46
CA LEU A 101 4.01 -4.79 15.89
C LEU A 101 5.48 -4.80 16.34
N PRO A 102 5.79 -4.18 17.49
CA PRO A 102 7.11 -4.33 18.09
C PRO A 102 7.48 -5.81 18.28
N SER A 103 8.73 -6.18 17.99
CA SER A 103 9.13 -7.61 17.90
C SER A 103 8.88 -8.41 19.19
N ALA A 104 8.74 -7.76 20.35
CA ALA A 104 8.33 -8.43 21.58
C ALA A 104 6.84 -8.81 21.60
N ALA A 105 5.97 -7.91 21.12
CA ALA A 105 4.53 -8.13 21.01
C ALA A 105 4.20 -9.16 19.92
N ALA A 106 4.80 -9.03 18.73
CA ALA A 106 4.64 -10.01 17.65
C ALA A 106 5.00 -11.44 18.12
N ARG A 107 6.12 -11.61 18.82
CA ARG A 107 6.53 -12.90 19.41
C ARG A 107 5.57 -13.45 20.46
N GLN A 108 4.80 -12.61 21.15
CA GLN A 108 3.77 -13.06 22.07
C GLN A 108 2.54 -13.55 21.31
N LEU A 109 2.10 -12.82 20.29
CA LEU A 109 0.96 -13.20 19.45
C LEU A 109 1.23 -14.48 18.66
N ILE A 110 2.42 -14.66 18.10
CA ILE A 110 2.83 -15.89 17.39
C ILE A 110 2.72 -17.14 18.28
N LYS A 111 2.87 -17.00 19.60
CA LYS A 111 2.71 -18.13 20.55
C LYS A 111 1.25 -18.53 20.77
N LEU A 112 0.31 -17.68 20.38
CA LEU A 112 -1.13 -17.92 20.46
C LEU A 112 -1.66 -18.68 19.24
N LEU A 113 -0.91 -18.65 18.15
CA LEU A 113 -1.22 -19.39 16.94
C LEU A 113 -1.13 -20.90 17.16
N THR A 114 -2.00 -21.65 16.48
CA THR A 114 -1.89 -23.10 16.34
C THR A 114 -0.55 -23.47 15.69
N PRO A 115 -0.09 -24.72 15.81
CA PRO A 115 1.18 -25.13 15.21
C PRO A 115 1.26 -24.89 13.69
N GLU A 116 0.12 -24.99 13.00
CA GLU A 116 0.00 -24.79 11.55
C GLU A 116 0.11 -23.30 11.19
N GLU A 117 -0.78 -22.47 11.74
CA GLU A 117 -0.77 -21.01 11.56
C GLU A 117 0.56 -20.38 11.96
N ARG A 118 1.18 -20.88 13.04
CA ARG A 118 2.50 -20.45 13.48
C ARG A 118 3.57 -20.73 12.42
N ARG A 119 3.52 -21.89 11.77
CA ARG A 119 4.50 -22.26 10.73
C ARG A 119 4.36 -21.35 9.52
N VAL A 120 3.12 -21.06 9.12
CA VAL A 120 2.81 -20.14 8.02
C VAL A 120 3.31 -18.73 8.35
N ALA A 121 2.90 -18.16 9.50
CA ALA A 121 3.32 -16.83 9.91
C ALA A 121 4.86 -16.69 10.00
N GLN A 122 5.55 -17.72 10.51
CA GLN A 122 7.02 -17.72 10.56
C GLN A 122 7.67 -17.81 9.17
N ALA A 123 7.06 -18.51 8.23
CA ALA A 123 7.54 -18.59 6.86
C ALA A 123 7.37 -17.23 6.15
N LEU A 124 6.20 -16.60 6.26
CA LEU A 124 5.90 -15.29 5.66
C LEU A 124 6.78 -14.18 6.26
N LEU A 125 6.86 -14.07 7.59
CA LEU A 125 7.76 -13.12 8.27
C LEU A 125 9.26 -13.40 8.01
N GLY A 126 9.60 -14.58 7.48
CA GLY A 126 10.95 -14.94 7.08
C GLY A 126 11.42 -14.27 5.79
N TYR A 127 10.50 -13.81 4.94
CA TYR A 127 10.82 -13.07 3.72
C TYR A 127 11.23 -11.62 4.03
N PRO A 128 11.98 -10.95 3.12
CA PRO A 128 12.35 -9.55 3.28
C PRO A 128 11.11 -8.64 3.41
N GLU A 129 11.18 -7.63 4.27
CA GLU A 129 10.16 -6.57 4.38
C GLU A 129 9.95 -5.89 3.01
N GLY A 130 8.70 -5.58 2.65
CA GLY A 130 8.32 -5.01 1.35
C GLY A 130 8.45 -5.94 0.13
N SER A 131 8.65 -7.25 0.35
CA SER A 131 8.67 -8.26 -0.72
C SER A 131 7.32 -8.92 -0.92
N VAL A 132 7.08 -9.43 -2.13
CA VAL A 132 5.89 -10.23 -2.48
C VAL A 132 5.70 -11.42 -1.53
N GLY A 133 6.79 -12.03 -1.04
CA GLY A 133 6.70 -13.13 -0.09
C GLY A 133 6.05 -12.78 1.25
N ARG A 134 6.01 -11.49 1.62
CA ARG A 134 5.30 -11.00 2.82
C ARG A 134 3.84 -10.63 2.56
N LEU A 135 3.51 -10.33 1.31
CA LEU A 135 2.16 -9.97 0.87
C LEU A 135 1.35 -11.18 0.39
N MET A 136 1.98 -12.34 0.23
CA MET A 136 1.30 -13.51 -0.31
C MET A 136 0.58 -14.31 0.78
N THR A 137 -0.53 -14.92 0.40
CA THR A 137 -1.18 -15.97 1.17
C THR A 137 -0.88 -17.36 0.56
N PRO A 138 -0.62 -18.40 1.38
CA PRO A 138 -0.50 -19.78 0.91
C PRO A 138 -1.85 -20.44 0.61
N ASP A 139 -2.96 -19.75 0.83
CA ASP A 139 -4.31 -20.31 0.77
C ASP A 139 -4.85 -20.29 -0.66
N PHE A 140 -4.32 -21.17 -1.51
CA PHE A 140 -4.69 -21.29 -2.92
C PHE A 140 -5.02 -22.73 -3.32
N ILE A 141 -5.78 -22.87 -4.41
CA ILE A 141 -6.07 -24.18 -4.99
C ILE A 141 -5.09 -24.50 -6.11
N ALA A 142 -4.30 -25.55 -5.91
CA ALA A 142 -3.44 -26.14 -6.93
C ALA A 142 -3.90 -27.55 -7.32
N VAL A 143 -3.89 -27.85 -8.62
CA VAL A 143 -4.34 -29.12 -9.20
C VAL A 143 -3.30 -29.67 -10.17
N HIS A 144 -3.36 -30.98 -10.44
CA HIS A 144 -2.46 -31.62 -11.39
C HIS A 144 -3.02 -31.63 -12.82
N GLU A 145 -2.12 -31.54 -13.81
CA GLU A 145 -2.48 -31.51 -15.23
C GLU A 145 -3.21 -32.77 -15.73
N ASP A 146 -2.99 -33.91 -15.07
CA ASP A 146 -3.57 -35.20 -15.44
C ASP A 146 -5.00 -35.40 -14.93
N TRP A 147 -5.48 -34.51 -14.06
CA TRP A 147 -6.81 -34.58 -13.49
C TRP A 147 -7.87 -34.26 -14.54
N THR A 148 -9.05 -34.83 -14.34
CA THR A 148 -10.26 -34.47 -15.07
C THR A 148 -10.95 -33.28 -14.41
N VAL A 149 -11.76 -32.54 -15.18
CA VAL A 149 -12.61 -31.47 -14.64
C VAL A 149 -13.44 -31.97 -13.46
N GLN A 150 -13.98 -33.18 -13.51
CA GLN A 150 -14.70 -33.78 -12.38
C GLN A 150 -13.84 -33.81 -11.10
N GLN A 151 -12.62 -34.32 -11.19
CA GLN A 151 -11.70 -34.42 -10.05
C GLN A 151 -11.33 -33.05 -9.50
N VAL A 152 -11.12 -32.06 -10.37
CA VAL A 152 -10.87 -30.67 -9.97
C VAL A 152 -12.07 -30.10 -9.20
N LEU A 153 -13.29 -30.26 -9.71
CA LEU A 153 -14.50 -29.77 -9.04
C LEU A 153 -14.76 -30.48 -7.72
N ASP A 154 -14.49 -31.78 -7.63
CA ASP A 154 -14.62 -32.53 -6.38
C ASP A 154 -13.58 -32.07 -5.35
N PHE A 155 -12.34 -31.84 -5.77
CA PHE A 155 -11.29 -31.28 -4.92
C PHE A 155 -11.66 -29.88 -4.40
N ILE A 156 -12.18 -29.00 -5.27
CA ILE A 156 -12.65 -27.66 -4.87
C ILE A 156 -13.83 -27.75 -3.90
N ARG A 157 -14.74 -28.71 -4.05
CA ARG A 157 -15.85 -28.89 -3.10
C ARG A 157 -15.38 -29.33 -1.72
N GLU A 158 -14.29 -30.07 -1.64
CA GLU A 158 -13.73 -30.59 -0.39
C GLU A 158 -12.83 -29.57 0.32
N TYR A 159 -12.01 -28.83 -0.43
CA TYR A 159 -10.96 -27.95 0.13
C TYR A 159 -11.06 -26.47 -0.26
N GLY A 160 -11.99 -26.09 -1.15
CA GLY A 160 -12.09 -24.73 -1.67
C GLY A 160 -12.68 -23.70 -0.71
N GLN A 161 -13.14 -24.10 0.49
CA GLN A 161 -13.62 -23.16 1.51
C GLN A 161 -12.46 -22.41 2.17
N ASP A 162 -11.29 -23.04 2.27
CA ASP A 162 -10.11 -22.50 2.93
C ASP A 162 -9.15 -21.81 1.93
N SER A 163 -9.63 -21.45 0.74
CA SER A 163 -8.82 -20.74 -0.26
C SER A 163 -9.23 -19.28 -0.34
N GLU A 164 -8.24 -18.40 -0.44
CA GLU A 164 -8.43 -16.96 -0.62
C GLU A 164 -9.32 -16.65 -1.82
N THR A 165 -9.09 -17.34 -2.94
CA THR A 165 -9.94 -17.16 -4.12
C THR A 165 -10.07 -18.42 -4.95
N LEU A 166 -11.30 -18.66 -5.42
CA LEU A 166 -11.62 -19.69 -6.41
C LEU A 166 -11.69 -19.13 -7.83
N ASN A 167 -11.34 -17.86 -8.06
CA ASN A 167 -11.43 -17.26 -9.39
C ASN A 167 -10.39 -17.82 -10.37
N VAL A 168 -9.23 -18.24 -9.84
CA VAL A 168 -8.09 -18.78 -10.58
C VAL A 168 -7.64 -20.07 -9.92
N ILE A 169 -7.42 -21.11 -10.72
CA ILE A 169 -6.94 -22.41 -10.28
C ILE A 169 -5.55 -22.62 -10.87
N TYR A 170 -4.59 -22.99 -10.02
CA TYR A 170 -3.19 -23.13 -10.43
C TYR A 170 -2.90 -24.58 -10.81
N VAL A 171 -2.16 -24.77 -11.90
CA VAL A 171 -1.80 -26.11 -12.39
C VAL A 171 -0.33 -26.37 -12.06
N VAL A 172 -0.05 -27.46 -11.36
CA VAL A 172 1.31 -27.81 -10.89
C VAL A 172 1.74 -29.21 -11.32
N ASP A 173 3.07 -29.40 -11.43
CA ASP A 173 3.66 -30.73 -11.66
C ASP A 173 3.76 -31.56 -10.36
N GLU A 174 4.29 -32.78 -10.45
CA GLU A 174 4.49 -33.68 -9.30
C GLU A 174 5.43 -33.10 -8.21
N ARG A 175 6.22 -32.07 -8.54
CA ARG A 175 7.16 -31.39 -7.64
C ARG A 175 6.62 -30.05 -7.14
N GLY A 176 5.37 -29.70 -7.46
CA GLY A 176 4.75 -28.43 -7.09
C GLY A 176 5.18 -27.24 -7.95
N LYS A 177 5.88 -27.49 -9.06
CA LYS A 177 6.28 -26.42 -9.99
C LYS A 177 5.05 -25.89 -10.72
N LEU A 178 4.91 -24.57 -10.77
CA LEU A 178 3.83 -23.92 -11.51
C LEU A 178 3.98 -24.21 -13.01
N ILE A 179 2.90 -24.73 -13.61
CA ILE A 179 2.78 -24.97 -15.05
C ILE A 179 1.85 -23.96 -15.71
N ASP A 180 0.74 -23.60 -15.06
CA ASP A 180 -0.23 -22.65 -15.62
C ASP A 180 -1.18 -22.04 -14.58
N ASP A 181 -1.87 -20.95 -14.94
CA ASP A 181 -2.98 -20.35 -14.19
C ASP A 181 -4.28 -20.36 -15.01
N VAL A 182 -5.29 -21.09 -14.56
CA VAL A 182 -6.53 -21.29 -15.34
C VAL A 182 -7.72 -20.71 -14.59
N ARG A 183 -8.47 -19.82 -15.24
CA ARG A 183 -9.68 -19.24 -14.65
C ARG A 183 -10.73 -20.31 -14.38
N MET A 184 -11.42 -20.25 -13.25
CA MET A 184 -12.44 -21.23 -12.86
C MET A 184 -13.56 -21.39 -13.89
N ARG A 185 -13.90 -20.31 -14.62
CA ARG A 185 -14.87 -20.36 -15.71
C ARG A 185 -14.54 -21.39 -16.78
N GLU A 186 -13.26 -21.66 -17.03
CA GLU A 186 -12.83 -22.62 -18.05
C GLU A 186 -13.16 -24.05 -17.63
N PHE A 187 -13.05 -24.38 -16.34
CA PHE A 187 -13.47 -25.69 -15.83
C PHE A 187 -14.99 -25.83 -15.88
N LEU A 188 -15.74 -24.79 -15.51
CA LEU A 188 -17.21 -24.81 -15.49
C LEU A 188 -17.85 -24.98 -16.88
N LEU A 189 -17.18 -24.55 -17.95
CA LEU A 189 -17.69 -24.61 -19.33
C LEU A 189 -17.29 -25.90 -20.07
N ARG A 190 -16.43 -26.75 -19.48
CA ARG A 190 -15.89 -27.94 -20.14
C ARG A 190 -16.60 -29.22 -19.68
N PRO A 191 -16.58 -30.28 -20.51
CA PRO A 191 -17.09 -31.58 -20.07
C PRO A 191 -16.33 -32.10 -18.86
N LEU A 192 -17.04 -32.75 -17.94
CA LEU A 192 -16.48 -33.32 -16.71
C LEU A 192 -15.34 -34.33 -16.96
N THR A 193 -15.31 -34.94 -18.15
CA THR A 193 -14.29 -35.90 -18.58
C THR A 193 -13.07 -35.27 -19.24
N ALA A 194 -13.08 -33.98 -19.56
CA ALA A 194 -11.93 -33.29 -20.14
C ALA A 194 -10.78 -33.23 -19.13
N LYS A 195 -9.53 -33.31 -19.60
CA LYS A 195 -8.36 -33.18 -18.73
C LYS A 195 -7.94 -31.73 -18.56
N VAL A 196 -7.30 -31.41 -17.44
CA VAL A 196 -6.70 -30.08 -17.21
C VAL A 196 -5.66 -29.76 -18.28
N SER A 197 -4.88 -30.75 -18.72
CA SER A 197 -3.92 -30.60 -19.82
C SER A 197 -4.53 -30.20 -21.17
N ASP A 198 -5.84 -30.44 -21.39
CA ASP A 198 -6.57 -30.00 -22.58
C ASP A 198 -7.10 -28.55 -22.46
N ILE A 199 -7.13 -28.00 -21.24
CA ILE A 199 -7.68 -26.68 -20.91
C ILE A 199 -6.57 -25.63 -20.82
N ARG A 200 -5.44 -26.01 -20.21
CA ARG A 200 -4.28 -25.14 -19.99
C ARG A 200 -3.68 -24.66 -21.31
N ASP A 201 -3.17 -23.44 -21.35
CA ASP A 201 -2.53 -22.83 -22.53
C ASP A 201 -1.05 -22.44 -22.29
N GLN A 202 -0.52 -22.75 -21.10
CA GLN A 202 0.84 -22.46 -20.64
C GLN A 202 1.21 -20.97 -20.69
N THR A 203 0.22 -20.09 -20.66
CA THR A 203 0.42 -18.63 -20.73
C THR A 203 0.09 -18.00 -19.39
N PHE A 204 0.98 -18.21 -18.42
CA PHE A 204 0.86 -17.62 -17.09
C PHE A 204 1.87 -16.49 -16.85
N THR A 205 1.55 -15.63 -15.90
CA THR A 205 2.48 -14.66 -15.32
C THR A 205 2.59 -14.97 -13.84
N ALA A 206 3.81 -15.04 -13.33
CA ALA A 206 4.07 -15.31 -11.92
C ALA A 206 5.01 -14.25 -11.34
N LEU A 207 4.77 -13.91 -10.08
CA LEU A 207 5.65 -13.11 -9.26
C LEU A 207 6.67 -14.02 -8.57
N LYS A 208 7.83 -13.48 -8.20
CA LYS A 208 8.79 -14.20 -7.35
C LYS A 208 8.65 -13.71 -5.92
N VAL A 209 8.92 -14.60 -4.96
CA VAL A 209 8.91 -14.28 -3.53
C VAL A 209 9.76 -13.07 -3.13
N ASN A 210 10.83 -12.78 -3.88
CA ASN A 210 11.76 -11.68 -3.58
C ASN A 210 11.52 -10.44 -4.45
N ASP A 211 10.52 -10.45 -5.34
CA ASP A 211 10.14 -9.25 -6.08
C ASP A 211 9.59 -8.22 -5.07
N SER A 212 9.74 -6.94 -5.38
CA SER A 212 9.19 -5.85 -4.56
C SER A 212 7.68 -5.72 -4.75
N GLN A 213 7.00 -5.12 -3.75
CA GLN A 213 5.59 -4.80 -3.86
C GLN A 213 5.27 -3.84 -5.03
N GLU A 214 6.17 -2.90 -5.34
CA GLU A 214 6.05 -2.00 -6.50
C GLU A 214 6.09 -2.79 -7.83
N GLU A 215 6.99 -3.78 -7.95
CA GLU A 215 7.06 -4.66 -9.11
C GLU A 215 5.76 -5.48 -9.25
N ALA A 216 5.23 -6.03 -8.15
CA ALA A 216 3.95 -6.73 -8.17
C ALA A 216 2.81 -5.84 -8.64
N LEU A 217 2.68 -4.64 -8.07
CA LEU A 217 1.67 -3.65 -8.45
C LEU A 217 1.73 -3.32 -9.95
N ASN A 218 2.94 -3.19 -10.51
CA ASN A 218 3.14 -2.95 -11.94
C ASN A 218 2.68 -4.14 -12.80
N VAL A 219 2.88 -5.39 -12.34
CA VAL A 219 2.38 -6.58 -13.04
C VAL A 219 0.85 -6.65 -13.00
N PHE A 220 0.23 -6.38 -11.84
CA PHE A 220 -1.23 -6.30 -11.70
C PHE A 220 -1.84 -5.26 -12.64
N ARG A 221 -1.31 -4.04 -12.64
CA ARG A 221 -1.76 -2.94 -13.53
C ARG A 221 -1.63 -3.26 -15.02
N ARG A 222 -0.65 -4.09 -15.39
CA ARG A 222 -0.39 -4.43 -16.80
C ARG A 222 -1.31 -5.52 -17.33
N TYR A 223 -1.68 -6.48 -16.49
CA TYR A 223 -2.38 -7.69 -16.92
C TYR A 223 -3.80 -7.84 -16.41
N ASP A 224 -4.29 -6.87 -15.61
CA ASP A 224 -5.64 -6.83 -15.04
C ASP A 224 -6.03 -8.17 -14.39
N ARG A 225 -5.11 -8.71 -13.58
CA ARG A 225 -5.27 -10.00 -12.90
C ARG A 225 -5.95 -9.79 -11.56
N VAL A 226 -6.86 -10.70 -11.19
CA VAL A 226 -7.52 -10.71 -9.87
C VAL A 226 -6.65 -11.35 -8.80
N ALA A 227 -5.77 -12.27 -9.20
CA ALA A 227 -4.76 -12.88 -8.36
C ALA A 227 -3.58 -13.32 -9.24
N LEU A 228 -2.38 -13.29 -8.67
CA LEU A 228 -1.15 -13.74 -9.32
C LEU A 228 -0.46 -14.81 -8.48
N PRO A 229 0.06 -15.88 -9.10
CA PRO A 229 0.85 -16.88 -8.40
C PRO A 229 2.22 -16.33 -8.02
N VAL A 230 2.70 -16.75 -6.85
CA VAL A 230 4.03 -16.46 -6.35
C VAL A 230 4.87 -17.74 -6.35
N VAL A 231 6.03 -17.67 -7.00
CA VAL A 231 6.96 -18.79 -7.11
C VAL A 231 8.28 -18.54 -6.39
N ASP A 232 8.89 -19.61 -5.90
CA ASP A 232 10.23 -19.59 -5.35
C ASP A 232 11.32 -19.59 -6.45
N SER A 233 12.59 -19.62 -6.05
CA SER A 233 13.72 -19.68 -6.99
C SER A 233 13.79 -20.96 -7.85
N SER A 234 13.08 -22.02 -7.45
CA SER A 234 12.99 -23.30 -8.17
C SER A 234 11.76 -23.34 -9.11
N GLY A 235 10.89 -22.33 -9.06
CA GLY A 235 9.62 -22.27 -9.79
C GLY A 235 8.47 -23.00 -9.10
N VAL A 236 8.63 -23.39 -7.83
CA VAL A 236 7.59 -24.01 -7.02
C VAL A 236 6.59 -22.94 -6.61
N LEU A 237 5.29 -23.23 -6.77
CA LEU A 237 4.21 -22.37 -6.32
C LEU A 237 4.15 -22.40 -4.79
N VAL A 238 4.27 -21.23 -4.16
CA VAL A 238 4.35 -21.10 -2.69
C VAL A 238 3.27 -20.20 -2.10
N GLY A 239 2.57 -19.43 -2.93
CA GLY A 239 1.52 -18.52 -2.50
C GLY A 239 0.88 -17.81 -3.69
N ILE A 240 -0.07 -16.95 -3.38
CA ILE A 240 -0.71 -16.04 -4.33
C ILE A 240 -0.81 -14.66 -3.71
N VAL A 241 -0.93 -13.64 -4.55
CA VAL A 241 -1.28 -12.27 -4.13
C VAL A 241 -2.59 -11.91 -4.82
N THR A 242 -3.47 -11.19 -4.15
CA THR A 242 -4.77 -10.74 -4.69
C THR A 242 -4.69 -9.30 -5.18
N SER A 243 -5.68 -8.87 -5.96
CA SER A 243 -5.72 -7.50 -6.48
C SER A 243 -6.15 -6.46 -5.45
N ASP A 244 -6.83 -6.89 -4.39
CA ASP A 244 -7.30 -6.06 -3.28
C ASP A 244 -6.15 -5.65 -2.36
N ASP A 245 -5.24 -6.56 -2.00
CA ASP A 245 -3.99 -6.20 -1.30
C ASP A 245 -3.17 -5.16 -2.07
N MET A 246 -3.21 -5.24 -3.40
CA MET A 246 -2.52 -4.29 -4.27
C MET A 246 -3.15 -2.90 -4.28
N LEU A 247 -4.39 -2.74 -3.80
CA LEU A 247 -4.98 -1.41 -3.60
C LEU A 247 -4.31 -0.70 -2.43
N ASP A 248 -4.04 -1.40 -1.33
CA ASP A 248 -3.37 -0.84 -0.16
C ASP A 248 -1.91 -0.52 -0.49
N VAL A 249 -1.19 -1.44 -1.15
CA VAL A 249 0.16 -1.18 -1.66
C VAL A 249 0.18 0.03 -2.60
N ALA A 250 -0.83 0.20 -3.45
CA ALA A 250 -0.90 1.37 -4.34
C ALA A 250 -1.08 2.69 -3.59
N GLU A 251 -1.81 2.70 -2.48
CA GLU A 251 -1.98 3.87 -1.62
C GLU A 251 -0.70 4.18 -0.83
N GLU A 252 -0.02 3.16 -0.32
CA GLU A 252 1.26 3.30 0.38
C GLU A 252 2.34 3.86 -0.53
N GLU A 253 2.54 3.28 -1.72
CA GLU A 253 3.52 3.75 -2.70
C GLU A 253 3.23 5.20 -3.13
N ALA A 254 1.94 5.53 -3.36
CA ALA A 254 1.55 6.90 -3.70
C ALA A 254 1.83 7.89 -2.56
N THR A 255 1.61 7.47 -1.31
CA THR A 255 1.89 8.28 -0.12
C THR A 255 3.39 8.48 0.06
N GLU A 256 4.19 7.43 -0.09
CA GLU A 256 5.65 7.47 -0.05
C GLU A 256 6.21 8.41 -1.13
N ASP A 257 5.72 8.31 -2.37
CA ASP A 257 6.12 9.19 -3.47
C ASP A 257 5.84 10.68 -3.16
N ILE A 258 4.65 10.99 -2.62
CA ILE A 258 4.29 12.36 -2.23
C ILE A 258 5.25 12.90 -1.17
N GLN A 259 5.62 12.08 -0.19
CA GLN A 259 6.52 12.48 0.90
C GLN A 259 7.95 12.67 0.39
N LYS A 260 8.45 11.75 -0.46
CA LYS A 260 9.77 11.86 -1.11
C LYS A 260 9.88 13.13 -1.97
N ILE A 261 8.83 13.48 -2.73
CA ILE A 261 8.77 14.74 -3.48
C ILE A 261 8.91 15.96 -2.56
N GLY A 262 8.40 15.89 -1.34
CA GLY A 262 8.54 16.91 -0.31
C GLY A 262 9.95 17.05 0.29
N GLY A 263 10.92 16.24 -0.15
CA GLY A 263 12.29 16.26 0.37
C GLY A 263 12.39 15.70 1.78
N MET A 264 11.63 14.65 2.08
CA MET A 264 11.76 13.89 3.32
C MET A 264 11.80 12.40 3.05
N GLU A 265 12.35 11.65 4.00
CA GLU A 265 12.20 10.20 4.01
C GLU A 265 10.74 9.86 4.37
N ALA A 266 10.21 8.80 3.77
CA ALA A 266 8.84 8.36 4.01
C ALA A 266 8.62 8.02 5.50
N LEU A 267 7.41 8.30 5.97
CA LEU A 267 6.97 7.99 7.31
C LEU A 267 6.42 6.57 7.35
N ASP A 268 6.98 5.76 8.24
CA ASP A 268 6.52 4.40 8.52
C ASP A 268 5.43 4.37 9.62
N GLU A 269 4.89 5.53 10.00
CA GLU A 269 3.86 5.68 11.04
C GLU A 269 2.97 6.91 10.72
N PRO A 270 1.69 6.92 11.11
CA PRO A 270 0.82 8.08 10.87
C PRO A 270 1.29 9.35 11.59
N TYR A 271 1.05 10.48 10.93
CA TYR A 271 1.62 11.80 11.26
C TYR A 271 1.40 12.26 12.71
N MET A 272 0.24 11.98 13.30
CA MET A 272 -0.09 12.45 14.66
C MET A 272 0.53 11.59 15.77
N ARG A 273 1.09 10.42 15.45
CA ARG A 273 1.66 9.47 16.41
C ARG A 273 3.17 9.39 16.38
N ILE A 274 3.77 9.60 15.21
CA ILE A 274 5.22 9.62 15.09
C ILE A 274 5.82 10.59 16.11
N SER A 275 6.73 10.08 16.94
CA SER A 275 7.38 10.91 17.96
C SER A 275 8.11 12.09 17.33
N LEU A 276 8.13 13.24 18.03
CA LEU A 276 8.82 14.45 17.55
C LEU A 276 10.28 14.16 17.13
N TRP A 277 10.98 13.30 17.89
CA TRP A 277 12.35 12.91 17.56
C TRP A 277 12.46 12.07 16.29
N LYS A 278 11.55 11.10 16.05
CA LYS A 278 11.53 10.31 14.81
C LYS A 278 11.19 11.21 13.62
N MET A 279 10.22 12.13 13.78
CA MET A 279 9.87 13.12 12.76
C MET A 279 11.05 14.05 12.41
N VAL A 280 11.76 14.56 13.42
CA VAL A 280 12.97 15.38 13.19
C VAL A 280 14.01 14.57 12.45
N ARG A 281 14.25 13.31 12.81
CA ARG A 281 15.24 12.46 12.12
C ARG A 281 14.90 12.21 10.64
N LYS A 282 13.64 11.88 10.33
CA LYS A 282 13.15 11.64 8.95
C LYS A 282 13.27 12.88 8.03
N ARG A 283 13.32 14.09 8.61
CA ARG A 283 13.45 15.37 7.89
C ARG A 283 14.85 15.96 7.93
N ALA A 284 15.55 15.83 9.05
CA ALA A 284 16.82 16.52 9.31
C ALA A 284 17.91 16.09 8.33
N GLY A 285 17.96 14.81 7.94
CA GLY A 285 18.94 14.33 6.95
C GLY A 285 18.88 15.14 5.65
N TRP A 286 17.70 15.19 5.04
CA TRP A 286 17.46 15.97 3.83
C TRP A 286 17.62 17.48 4.04
N LEU A 287 17.09 18.04 5.14
CA LEU A 287 17.23 19.46 5.44
C LEU A 287 18.69 19.89 5.61
N VAL A 288 19.52 19.06 6.25
CA VAL A 288 20.95 19.35 6.42
C VAL A 288 21.67 19.29 5.08
N ILE A 289 21.39 18.28 4.25
CA ILE A 289 21.99 18.17 2.90
C ILE A 289 21.63 19.40 2.05
N LEU A 290 20.35 19.77 2.04
CA LEU A 290 19.87 20.94 1.30
C LEU A 290 20.48 22.23 1.84
N PHE A 291 20.53 22.42 3.16
CA PHE A 291 21.13 23.58 3.80
C PHE A 291 22.62 23.72 3.48
N LEU A 292 23.39 22.61 3.51
CA LEU A 292 24.80 22.63 3.11
C LEU A 292 24.96 23.00 1.63
N GLY A 293 24.05 22.54 0.77
CA GLY A 293 23.98 22.98 -0.63
C GLY A 293 23.72 24.49 -0.75
N GLU A 294 22.77 25.02 0.02
CA GLU A 294 22.46 26.46 0.06
C GLU A 294 23.60 27.31 0.63
N MET A 295 24.45 26.78 1.51
CA MET A 295 25.64 27.50 1.97
C MET A 295 26.60 27.84 0.81
N LEU A 296 26.62 27.04 -0.26
CA LEU A 296 27.42 27.33 -1.47
C LEU A 296 26.95 28.62 -2.16
N THR A 297 25.64 28.91 -2.14
CA THR A 297 25.13 30.19 -2.67
C THR A 297 25.63 31.39 -1.87
N ALA A 298 25.74 31.29 -0.55
CA ALA A 298 26.30 32.36 0.26
C ALA A 298 27.79 32.62 -0.08
N THR A 299 28.57 31.55 -0.29
CA THR A 299 29.97 31.67 -0.73
C THR A 299 30.08 32.31 -2.12
N ALA A 300 29.23 31.92 -3.06
CA ALA A 300 29.19 32.52 -4.39
C ALA A 300 28.85 34.02 -4.32
N MET A 301 27.85 34.40 -3.51
CA MET A 301 27.48 35.80 -3.31
C MET A 301 28.59 36.64 -2.69
N ALA A 302 29.34 36.10 -1.73
CA ALA A 302 30.46 36.79 -1.10
C ALA A 302 31.55 37.19 -2.11
N THR A 303 31.72 36.40 -3.18
CA THR A 303 32.67 36.71 -4.26
C THR A 303 32.25 37.93 -5.08
N TYR A 304 30.95 38.24 -5.13
CA TYR A 304 30.39 39.38 -5.88
C TYR A 304 30.01 40.57 -4.98
N GLN A 305 30.47 40.60 -3.73
CA GLN A 305 30.08 41.62 -2.76
C GLN A 305 30.38 43.05 -3.26
N ASP A 306 31.54 43.27 -3.88
CA ASP A 306 31.94 44.58 -4.41
C ASP A 306 31.05 45.03 -5.58
N GLU A 307 30.55 44.10 -6.40
CA GLU A 307 29.62 44.40 -7.49
C GLU A 307 28.21 44.72 -6.95
N ILE A 308 27.76 43.96 -5.94
CA ILE A 308 26.49 44.23 -5.26
C ILE A 308 26.51 45.61 -4.60
N ALA A 309 27.65 46.04 -4.05
CA ALA A 309 27.82 47.36 -3.44
C ALA A 309 27.59 48.52 -4.44
N LYS A 310 27.88 48.32 -5.73
CA LYS A 310 27.63 49.33 -6.78
C LYS A 310 26.13 49.55 -7.02
N ALA A 311 25.30 48.53 -6.78
CA ALA A 311 23.86 48.60 -7.00
C ALA A 311 23.13 47.74 -5.96
N VAL A 312 23.07 48.22 -4.72
CA VAL A 312 22.46 47.51 -3.57
C VAL A 312 21.00 47.14 -3.85
N VAL A 313 20.29 47.93 -4.66
CA VAL A 313 18.91 47.65 -5.09
C VAL A 313 18.75 46.30 -5.77
N LEU A 314 19.80 45.77 -6.44
CA LEU A 314 19.78 44.46 -7.08
C LEU A 314 19.57 43.32 -6.07
N ALA A 315 20.03 43.49 -4.83
CA ALA A 315 19.83 42.50 -3.77
C ALA A 315 18.35 42.32 -3.42
N LEU A 316 17.50 43.34 -3.61
CA LEU A 316 16.06 43.25 -3.37
C LEU A 316 15.34 42.32 -4.36
N PHE A 317 15.92 42.10 -5.53
CA PHE A 317 15.37 41.20 -6.56
C PHE A 317 15.88 39.76 -6.43
N LEU A 318 16.94 39.54 -5.64
CA LEU A 318 17.56 38.23 -5.52
C LEU A 318 16.59 37.15 -4.99
N PRO A 319 15.81 37.38 -3.91
CA PRO A 319 14.82 36.40 -3.45
C PRO A 319 13.76 36.07 -4.51
N LEU A 320 13.36 37.08 -5.30
CA LEU A 320 12.35 36.91 -6.36
C LEU A 320 12.88 36.02 -7.49
N ILE A 321 14.12 36.24 -7.92
CA ILE A 321 14.76 35.46 -9.00
C ILE A 321 15.00 34.02 -8.53
N ILE A 322 15.59 33.84 -7.34
CA ILE A 322 15.88 32.51 -6.78
C ILE A 322 14.58 31.72 -6.58
N SER A 323 13.57 32.33 -5.96
CA SER A 323 12.28 31.64 -5.70
C SER A 323 11.55 31.29 -6.99
N SER A 324 11.57 32.16 -8.00
CA SER A 324 10.93 31.87 -9.30
C SER A 324 11.64 30.71 -10.02
N GLY A 325 12.97 30.68 -9.99
CA GLY A 325 13.76 29.56 -10.52
C GLY A 325 13.47 28.25 -9.79
N GLY A 326 13.42 28.27 -8.46
CA GLY A 326 13.05 27.12 -7.63
C GLY A 326 11.66 26.59 -7.93
N ASN A 327 10.64 27.46 -7.98
CA ASN A 327 9.26 27.07 -8.29
C ASN A 327 9.14 26.45 -9.70
N SER A 328 9.81 27.04 -10.70
CA SER A 328 9.84 26.48 -12.05
C SER A 328 10.53 25.12 -12.08
N GLY A 329 11.64 24.97 -11.34
CA GLY A 329 12.36 23.71 -11.20
C GLY A 329 11.50 22.61 -10.58
N SER A 330 10.80 22.91 -9.48
CA SER A 330 9.89 21.97 -8.82
C SER A 330 8.71 21.57 -9.72
N GLN A 331 8.13 22.51 -10.47
CA GLN A 331 7.05 22.17 -11.42
C GLN A 331 7.52 21.20 -12.50
N ALA A 332 8.68 21.48 -13.10
CA ALA A 332 9.25 20.60 -14.12
C ALA A 332 9.63 19.23 -13.54
N SER A 333 10.27 19.19 -12.37
CA SER A 333 10.68 17.93 -11.75
C SER A 333 9.47 17.07 -11.36
N THR A 334 8.43 17.63 -10.73
CA THR A 334 7.22 16.90 -10.37
C THR A 334 6.54 16.28 -11.59
N LEU A 335 6.41 17.02 -12.69
CA LEU A 335 5.80 16.51 -13.91
C LEU A 335 6.60 15.37 -14.54
N ILE A 336 7.92 15.51 -14.60
CA ILE A 336 8.79 14.48 -15.21
C ILE A 336 8.91 13.24 -14.31
N ILE A 337 9.04 13.40 -12.99
CA ILE A 337 9.06 12.28 -12.04
C ILE A 337 7.77 11.46 -12.17
N ARG A 338 6.61 12.12 -12.16
CA ARG A 338 5.32 11.44 -12.33
C ARG A 338 5.20 10.76 -13.69
N ALA A 339 5.63 11.40 -14.78
CA ALA A 339 5.59 10.80 -16.11
C ALA A 339 6.51 9.56 -16.21
N MET A 340 7.62 9.54 -15.47
CA MET A 340 8.47 8.36 -15.36
C MET A 340 7.80 7.25 -14.56
N ALA A 341 7.19 7.56 -13.41
CA ALA A 341 6.46 6.59 -12.58
C ALA A 341 5.27 5.94 -13.33
N LEU A 342 4.59 6.70 -14.20
CA LEU A 342 3.52 6.20 -15.06
C LEU A 342 4.01 5.48 -16.32
N GLY A 343 5.33 5.43 -16.56
CA GLY A 343 5.92 4.81 -17.75
C GLY A 343 5.70 5.60 -19.06
N GLU A 344 5.22 6.85 -19.00
CA GLU A 344 5.03 7.73 -20.17
C GLU A 344 6.36 8.24 -20.74
N VAL A 345 7.38 8.35 -19.90
CA VAL A 345 8.72 8.84 -20.23
C VAL A 345 9.77 7.89 -19.66
N THR A 346 10.76 7.53 -20.46
CA THR A 346 11.90 6.72 -20.00
C THR A 346 13.19 7.54 -20.00
N LEU A 347 14.24 7.04 -19.34
CA LEU A 347 15.57 7.68 -19.37
C LEU A 347 16.14 7.83 -20.80
N ARG A 348 15.64 7.05 -21.76
CA ARG A 348 16.04 7.17 -23.17
C ARG A 348 15.49 8.42 -23.84
N ASP A 349 14.40 8.99 -23.31
CA ASP A 349 13.72 10.17 -23.85
C ASP A 349 14.34 11.51 -23.40
N TRP A 350 15.47 11.48 -22.68
CA TRP A 350 16.06 12.66 -22.02
C TRP A 350 16.22 13.88 -22.96
N TRP A 351 16.69 13.67 -24.20
CA TRP A 351 16.88 14.75 -25.16
C TRP A 351 15.54 15.37 -25.62
N ARG A 352 14.53 14.52 -25.80
CA ARG A 352 13.17 14.95 -26.17
C ARG A 352 12.57 15.81 -25.05
N VAL A 353 12.71 15.35 -23.80
CA VAL A 353 12.26 16.07 -22.61
C VAL A 353 12.99 17.41 -22.49
N ALA A 354 14.33 17.42 -22.54
CA ALA A 354 15.13 18.64 -22.42
C ALA A 354 14.76 19.69 -23.48
N SER A 355 14.56 19.29 -24.74
CA SER A 355 14.15 20.22 -25.81
C SER A 355 12.75 20.81 -25.61
N ARG A 356 11.84 20.07 -24.97
CA ARG A 356 10.49 20.54 -24.63
C ARG A 356 10.55 21.52 -23.47
N GLU A 357 11.31 21.19 -22.42
CA GLU A 357 11.49 22.03 -21.24
C GLU A 357 12.25 23.33 -21.53
N ILE A 358 13.26 23.33 -22.42
CA ILE A 358 13.93 24.58 -22.83
C ILE A 358 12.93 25.55 -23.48
N ARG A 359 12.04 25.05 -24.35
CA ARG A 359 11.03 25.89 -25.02
C ARG A 359 9.96 26.39 -24.04
N ALA A 360 9.50 25.52 -23.14
CA ALA A 360 8.57 25.88 -22.07
C ALA A 360 9.20 26.94 -21.15
N GLY A 361 10.42 26.71 -20.68
CA GLY A 361 11.18 27.59 -19.81
C GLY A 361 11.47 28.96 -20.42
N LEU A 362 11.85 29.04 -21.70
CA LEU A 362 12.01 30.33 -22.39
C LEU A 362 10.68 31.10 -22.47
N SER A 363 9.58 30.40 -22.75
CA SER A 363 8.25 31.01 -22.85
C SER A 363 7.78 31.53 -21.48
N LEU A 364 7.89 30.72 -20.44
CA LEU A 364 7.54 31.09 -19.06
C LEU A 364 8.46 32.20 -18.54
N GLY A 365 9.76 32.12 -18.81
CA GLY A 365 10.75 33.13 -18.46
C GLY A 365 10.47 34.48 -19.12
N ALA A 366 10.04 34.50 -20.38
CA ALA A 366 9.62 35.73 -21.05
C ALA A 366 8.38 36.34 -20.40
N ILE A 367 7.39 35.53 -20.02
CA ILE A 367 6.17 35.99 -19.33
C ILE A 367 6.55 36.61 -17.97
N LEU A 368 7.28 35.87 -17.13
CA LEU A 368 7.68 36.32 -15.79
C LEU A 368 8.63 37.54 -15.86
N GLY A 369 9.57 37.53 -16.80
CA GLY A 369 10.49 38.64 -17.04
C GLY A 369 9.77 39.91 -17.46
N THR A 370 8.76 39.81 -18.32
CA THR A 370 7.94 40.96 -18.74
C THR A 370 7.16 41.54 -17.56
N ILE A 371 6.54 40.70 -16.74
CA ILE A 371 5.82 41.13 -15.53
C ILE A 371 6.78 41.79 -14.53
N GLY A 372 7.95 41.18 -14.31
CA GLY A 372 8.99 41.72 -13.44
C GLY A 372 9.49 43.08 -13.90
N ALA A 373 9.82 43.21 -15.19
CA ALA A 373 10.27 44.46 -15.80
C ALA A 373 9.20 45.56 -15.70
N ALA A 374 7.94 45.24 -15.98
CA ALA A 374 6.84 46.19 -15.85
C ALA A 374 6.68 46.69 -14.41
N ARG A 375 6.76 45.78 -13.42
CA ARG A 375 6.70 46.14 -12.00
C ARG A 375 7.86 47.05 -11.59
N VAL A 376 9.07 46.80 -12.08
CA VAL A 376 10.24 47.65 -11.82
C VAL A 376 10.08 49.03 -12.43
N ALA A 377 9.63 49.12 -13.69
CA ALA A 377 9.41 50.38 -14.39
C ALA A 377 8.35 51.27 -13.70
N ILE A 378 7.22 50.67 -13.31
CA ILE A 378 6.15 51.37 -12.57
C ILE A 378 6.66 51.85 -11.20
N TRP A 379 7.43 51.02 -10.51
CA TRP A 379 7.98 51.39 -9.21
C TRP A 379 9.01 52.52 -9.30
N SER A 380 9.83 52.54 -10.35
CA SER A 380 10.74 53.67 -10.58
C SER A 380 10.01 54.98 -10.88
N GLU A 381 8.89 54.95 -11.60
CA GLU A 381 8.10 56.16 -11.88
C GLU A 381 7.33 56.70 -10.65
N ILE A 382 6.91 55.81 -9.75
CA ILE A 382 6.14 56.18 -8.55
C ILE A 382 7.06 56.54 -7.37
N GLY A 383 8.25 55.93 -7.27
CA GLY A 383 9.21 56.14 -6.18
C GLY A 383 10.07 57.39 -6.32
N GLU A 384 10.08 58.06 -7.48
CA GLU A 384 10.73 59.36 -7.70
C GLU A 384 9.80 60.58 -7.43
N ARG A 385 8.61 60.34 -6.84
CA ARG A 385 7.78 61.37 -6.18
C ARG A 385 7.80 61.17 -4.68
#